data_AF-A0A0V7ZUM7-F1
#
_entry.id   AF-A0A0V7ZUM7-F1
#
_cell.length_a   1.000
_cell.length_b   1.000
_cell.length_c   1.000
_cell.angle_alpha   90.00
_cell.angle_beta   90.00
_cell.angle_gamma   90.00
#
_symmetry.space_group_name_H-M   'P 1'
#
loop_
_entity.id
_entity.type
_entity.pdbx_description
1 polymer ?
#
loop_
_entity_poly.entity_id
_entity_poly.type
_entity_poly.pdbx_seq_one_letter_code
_entity_poly.pdbx_strand_id
1 'polypeptide(L)'
;MIMQQIIPALIKAKKNFKKISKDAVNPYFKSRYATLDAVLDATENALAEKGLTIVQVVEGYTLQTFLYHESGEFLQSNYPLPETTDSQKLGAAITYARRYAICAMLSIIADEDDDGNHSSSTKSTSNKPQKLVQNKVSQNARVSQNERVKKICALLDYPLELARQWLHQNNFTNFNSLSDEVVDGFVRSICWQWASQNGYPVEEFGCVANGSGVEGVKRWRDELIEFSLQQVS
;
A
#
# COMPACT_ATOMS: atom_id res chain seq x y z
N MET A 1 18.71 -26.67 18.56
CA MET A 1 17.53 -26.70 19.45
C MET A 1 16.59 -27.77 18.92
N ILE A 2 16.23 -28.76 19.73
CA ILE A 2 15.30 -29.80 19.29
C ILE A 2 13.89 -29.19 19.33
N MET A 3 13.18 -29.15 18.20
CA MET A 3 11.83 -28.59 18.09
C MET A 3 10.78 -29.68 18.31
N GLN A 4 10.71 -30.23 19.52
CA GLN A 4 9.91 -31.42 19.80
C GLN A 4 8.42 -31.09 19.96
N GLN A 5 8.08 -29.90 20.46
CA GLN A 5 6.70 -29.57 20.84
C GLN A 5 6.06 -28.56 19.90
N ILE A 6 6.79 -27.52 19.49
CA ILE A 6 6.25 -26.42 18.68
C ILE A 6 5.81 -26.88 17.28
N ILE A 7 6.58 -27.75 16.62
CA ILE A 7 6.26 -28.22 15.27
C ILE A 7 5.00 -29.10 15.26
N PRO A 8 4.86 -30.12 16.13
CA PRO A 8 3.61 -30.87 16.23
C PRO A 8 2.40 -30.01 16.59
N ALA A 9 2.56 -29.02 17.49
CA ALA A 9 1.51 -28.07 17.82
C ALA A 9 1.08 -27.25 16.59
N LEU A 10 2.05 -26.73 15.82
CA LEU A 10 1.78 -25.91 14.63
C LEU A 10 1.11 -26.73 13.53
N ILE A 11 1.54 -27.98 13.32
CA ILE A 11 0.88 -28.90 12.39
C ILE A 11 -0.58 -29.13 12.78
N LYS A 12 -0.87 -29.30 14.07
CA LYS A 12 -2.25 -29.48 14.57
C LYS A 12 -3.07 -28.20 14.43
N ALA A 13 -2.49 -27.03 14.73
CA ALA A 13 -3.16 -25.74 14.63
C ALA A 13 -3.55 -25.44 13.18
N LYS A 14 -2.63 -25.66 12.24
CA LYS A 14 -2.83 -25.36 10.81
C LYS A 14 -4.01 -26.12 10.19
N LYS A 15 -4.35 -27.31 10.71
CA LYS A 15 -5.54 -28.07 10.29
C LYS A 15 -6.86 -27.35 10.60
N ASN A 16 -6.85 -26.46 11.58
CA ASN A 16 -8.02 -25.74 12.08
C ASN A 16 -8.04 -24.27 11.65
N PHE A 17 -7.11 -23.82 10.79
CA PHE A 17 -7.15 -22.46 10.26
C PHE A 17 -8.44 -22.24 9.46
N LYS A 18 -9.10 -21.12 9.72
CA LYS A 18 -10.29 -20.75 8.97
C LYS A 18 -9.89 -20.26 7.58
N LYS A 19 -10.87 -20.27 6.67
CA LYS A 19 -10.69 -19.64 5.36
C LYS A 19 -10.42 -18.15 5.56
N ILE A 20 -9.32 -17.69 4.99
CA ILE A 20 -8.95 -16.27 5.02
C ILE A 20 -9.77 -15.53 3.97
N SER A 21 -10.46 -14.48 4.40
CA SER A 21 -11.17 -13.57 3.51
C SER A 21 -10.18 -12.56 2.94
N LYS A 22 -10.16 -12.40 1.61
CA LYS A 22 -9.46 -11.29 0.95
C LYS A 22 -10.42 -10.11 0.90
N ASP A 23 -10.54 -9.45 2.03
CA ASP A 23 -11.52 -8.42 2.38
C ASP A 23 -11.16 -7.04 1.85
N ALA A 24 -9.95 -6.86 1.33
CA ALA A 24 -9.51 -5.63 0.70
C ALA A 24 -9.15 -5.85 -0.78
N VAL A 25 -9.29 -4.79 -1.58
CA VAL A 25 -8.87 -4.79 -2.99
C VAL A 25 -7.67 -3.86 -3.11
N ASN A 26 -6.57 -4.38 -3.64
CA ASN A 26 -5.43 -3.59 -4.06
C ASN A 26 -5.87 -2.71 -5.25
N PRO A 27 -5.92 -1.38 -5.12
CA PRO A 27 -6.47 -0.48 -6.14
C PRO A 27 -5.55 -0.30 -7.37
N TYR A 28 -4.33 -0.86 -7.33
CA TYR A 28 -3.33 -0.83 -8.40
C TYR A 28 -3.43 -2.07 -9.29
N PHE A 29 -3.33 -3.25 -8.69
CA PHE A 29 -3.40 -4.52 -9.40
C PHE A 29 -4.84 -5.02 -9.54
N LYS A 30 -5.81 -4.37 -8.87
CA LYS A 30 -7.20 -4.82 -8.71
C LYS A 30 -7.32 -6.22 -8.08
N SER A 31 -6.21 -6.77 -7.61
CA SER A 31 -6.11 -8.03 -6.90
C SER A 31 -6.70 -7.85 -5.49
N ARG A 32 -7.30 -8.91 -4.96
CA ARG A 32 -7.75 -8.89 -3.56
C ARG A 32 -6.62 -9.31 -2.63
N TYR A 33 -6.61 -8.75 -1.42
CA TYR A 33 -5.73 -9.16 -0.34
C TYR A 33 -6.50 -9.24 0.98
N ALA A 34 -5.99 -10.05 1.90
CA ALA A 34 -6.49 -10.15 3.27
C ALA A 34 -5.78 -9.10 4.13
N THR A 35 -6.54 -8.36 4.94
CA THR A 35 -6.03 -7.43 5.94
C THR A 35 -5.30 -8.16 7.08
N LEU A 36 -4.58 -7.43 7.92
CA LEU A 36 -3.94 -8.00 9.11
C LEU A 36 -4.98 -8.65 10.03
N ASP A 37 -6.10 -7.97 10.26
CA ASP A 37 -7.22 -8.47 11.09
C ASP A 37 -7.80 -9.76 10.52
N ALA A 38 -8.04 -9.82 9.20
CA ALA A 38 -8.53 -11.03 8.55
C ALA A 38 -7.58 -12.23 8.68
N VAL A 39 -6.26 -12.00 8.74
CA VAL A 39 -5.26 -13.05 8.97
C VAL A 39 -5.28 -13.50 10.44
N LEU A 40 -5.36 -12.57 11.38
CA LEU A 40 -5.41 -12.87 12.82
C LEU A 40 -6.69 -13.64 13.18
N ASP A 41 -7.86 -13.15 12.76
CA ASP A 41 -9.18 -13.78 12.99
C ASP A 41 -9.25 -15.23 12.48
N ALA A 42 -8.53 -15.51 11.40
CA ALA A 42 -8.49 -16.83 10.79
C ALA A 42 -7.54 -17.81 11.48
N THR A 43 -6.56 -17.32 12.26
CA THR A 43 -5.43 -18.13 12.75
C THR A 43 -5.30 -18.16 14.27
N GLU A 44 -5.57 -17.05 14.98
CA GLU A 44 -5.27 -16.92 16.42
C GLU A 44 -5.94 -18.00 17.27
N ASN A 45 -7.24 -18.24 17.10
CA ASN A 45 -7.95 -19.25 17.90
C ASN A 45 -7.35 -20.65 17.72
N ALA A 46 -7.02 -21.03 16.48
CA ALA A 46 -6.46 -22.34 16.17
C ALA A 46 -5.03 -22.52 16.73
N LEU A 47 -4.24 -21.43 16.76
CA LEU A 47 -2.93 -21.41 17.41
C LEU A 47 -3.08 -21.52 18.93
N ALA A 48 -3.94 -20.70 19.53
CA ALA A 48 -4.16 -20.67 20.98
C ALA A 48 -4.64 -22.03 21.52
N GLU A 49 -5.55 -22.71 20.81
CA GLU A 49 -6.01 -24.07 21.15
C GLU A 49 -4.90 -25.14 21.16
N LYS A 50 -3.73 -24.84 20.61
CA LYS A 50 -2.55 -25.71 20.60
C LYS A 50 -1.38 -25.13 21.40
N GLY A 51 -1.65 -24.16 22.27
CA GLY A 51 -0.63 -23.54 23.13
C GLY A 51 0.37 -22.69 22.34
N LEU A 52 -0.04 -22.16 21.17
CA LEU A 52 0.80 -21.31 20.33
C LEU A 52 0.33 -19.86 20.37
N THR A 53 1.27 -18.93 20.35
CA THR A 53 0.99 -17.49 20.23
C THR A 53 2.02 -16.79 19.36
N ILE A 54 1.60 -15.73 18.67
CA ILE A 54 2.49 -14.88 17.88
C ILE A 54 2.77 -13.60 18.66
N VAL A 55 4.04 -13.25 18.80
CA VAL A 55 4.49 -12.00 19.41
C VAL A 55 5.36 -11.26 18.40
N GLN A 56 5.09 -9.97 18.22
CA GLN A 56 5.84 -9.12 17.29
C GLN A 56 6.39 -7.91 18.03
N VAL A 57 7.70 -7.71 17.93
CA VAL A 57 8.43 -6.63 18.61
C VAL A 57 9.22 -5.86 17.56
N VAL A 58 9.21 -4.53 17.67
CA VAL A 58 10.05 -3.67 16.84
C VAL A 58 11.30 -3.31 17.62
N GLU A 59 12.46 -3.65 17.08
CA GLU A 59 13.77 -3.30 17.64
C GLU A 59 14.58 -2.58 16.56
N GLY A 60 14.88 -1.29 16.80
CA GLY A 60 15.47 -0.41 15.78
C GLY A 60 14.62 -0.39 14.50
N TYR A 61 15.23 -0.77 13.38
CA TYR A 61 14.58 -0.87 12.07
C TYR A 61 14.26 -2.31 11.67
N THR A 62 14.00 -3.18 12.65
CA THR A 62 13.63 -4.58 12.40
C THR A 62 12.38 -4.95 13.17
N LEU A 63 11.43 -5.57 12.48
CA LEU A 63 10.32 -6.26 13.11
C LEU A 63 10.73 -7.71 13.36
N GLN A 64 10.82 -8.09 14.63
CA GLN A 64 11.02 -9.47 15.06
C GLN A 64 9.65 -10.12 15.28
N THR A 65 9.43 -11.28 14.67
CA THR A 65 8.20 -12.08 14.85
C THR A 65 8.57 -13.42 15.47
N PHE A 66 7.95 -13.71 16.61
CA PHE A 66 8.10 -14.95 17.34
C PHE A 66 6.80 -15.74 17.28
N LEU A 67 6.90 -17.04 16.99
CA LEU A 67 5.85 -18.00 17.28
C LEU A 67 6.29 -18.79 18.51
N TYR A 68 5.67 -18.52 19.65
CA TYR A 68 5.96 -19.21 20.91
C TYR A 68 5.03 -20.40 21.10
N HIS A 69 5.55 -21.45 21.71
CA HIS A 69 4.79 -22.55 22.29
C HIS A 69 4.83 -22.47 23.82
N GLU A 70 3.80 -22.96 24.50
CA GLU A 70 3.70 -22.98 25.97
C GLU A 70 4.87 -23.71 26.68
N SER A 71 5.59 -24.59 25.97
CA SER A 71 6.81 -25.22 26.49
C SER A 71 8.03 -24.29 26.56
N GLY A 72 7.94 -23.07 26.03
CA GLY A 72 9.05 -22.13 25.88
C GLY A 72 9.85 -22.27 24.58
N GLU A 73 9.52 -23.25 23.73
CA GLU A 73 10.08 -23.34 22.37
C GLU A 73 9.55 -22.20 21.50
N PHE A 74 10.37 -21.69 20.59
CA PHE A 74 9.92 -20.66 19.64
C PHE A 74 10.56 -20.80 18.26
N LEU A 75 9.86 -20.26 17.26
CA LEU A 75 10.40 -19.91 15.95
C LEU A 75 10.49 -18.40 15.85
N GLN A 76 11.54 -17.89 15.22
CA GLN A 76 11.76 -16.46 15.04
C GLN A 76 11.97 -16.14 13.56
N SER A 77 11.42 -15.02 13.12
CA SER A 77 11.76 -14.38 11.86
C SER A 77 12.00 -12.88 12.06
N ASN A 78 12.80 -12.30 11.18
CA ASN A 78 13.12 -10.88 11.18
C ASN A 78 12.68 -10.28 9.85
N TYR A 79 12.01 -9.14 9.90
CA TYR A 79 11.56 -8.39 8.73
C TYR A 79 12.15 -6.97 8.79
N PRO A 80 12.90 -6.53 7.76
CA PRO A 80 13.49 -5.19 7.75
C PRO A 80 12.39 -4.13 7.60
N LEU A 81 12.46 -3.09 8.42
CA LEU A 81 11.60 -1.90 8.32
C LEU A 81 12.35 -0.76 7.62
N PRO A 82 11.63 0.14 6.94
CA PRO A 82 12.26 1.32 6.35
C PRO A 82 12.82 2.24 7.45
N GLU A 83 14.02 2.76 7.24
CA GLU A 83 14.59 3.79 8.09
C GLU A 83 13.87 5.12 7.81
N THR A 84 13.10 5.61 8.77
CA THR A 84 12.40 6.87 8.64
C THR A 84 12.18 7.51 9.99
N THR A 85 12.35 8.84 10.05
CA THR A 85 12.01 9.66 11.22
C THR A 85 10.53 10.02 11.27
N ASP A 86 9.79 9.73 10.19
CA ASP A 86 8.36 9.96 10.09
C ASP A 86 7.60 8.83 10.79
N SER A 87 7.14 9.12 12.01
CA SER A 87 6.39 8.18 12.85
C SER A 87 5.16 7.56 12.18
N GLN A 88 4.50 8.28 11.26
CA GLN A 88 3.30 7.80 10.58
C GLN A 88 3.64 6.83 9.46
N LYS A 89 4.70 7.13 8.68
CA LYS A 89 5.24 6.21 7.67
C LYS A 89 5.76 4.94 8.33
N LEU A 90 6.44 5.07 9.47
CA LEU A 90 6.91 3.92 10.24
C LEU A 90 5.73 3.07 10.73
N GLY A 91 4.67 3.68 11.28
CA GLY A 91 3.47 2.95 11.71
C GLY A 91 2.80 2.17 10.59
N ALA A 92 2.69 2.76 9.40
CA ALA A 92 2.14 2.10 8.21
C ALA A 92 3.01 0.93 7.75
N ALA A 93 4.34 1.13 7.71
CA ALA A 93 5.29 0.09 7.36
C ALA A 93 5.27 -1.07 8.36
N ILE A 94 5.11 -0.79 9.66
CA ILE A 94 4.96 -1.82 10.70
C ILE A 94 3.69 -2.64 10.45
N THR A 95 2.53 -2.02 10.22
CA THR A 95 1.29 -2.76 9.95
C THR A 95 1.42 -3.65 8.71
N TYR A 96 2.06 -3.14 7.65
CA TYR A 96 2.34 -3.92 6.45
C TYR A 96 3.28 -5.10 6.76
N ALA A 97 4.44 -4.83 7.37
CA ALA A 97 5.43 -5.83 7.73
C ALA A 97 4.87 -6.94 8.62
N ARG A 98 4.05 -6.59 9.62
CA ARG A 98 3.41 -7.54 10.53
C ARG A 98 2.58 -8.57 9.79
N ARG A 99 1.80 -8.12 8.82
CA ARG A 99 0.96 -9.00 7.99
C ARG A 99 1.80 -9.98 7.19
N TYR A 100 2.82 -9.51 6.47
CA TYR A 100 3.70 -10.38 5.69
C TYR A 100 4.50 -11.34 6.55
N ALA A 101 5.00 -10.89 7.71
CA ALA A 101 5.76 -11.74 8.62
C ALA A 101 4.91 -12.89 9.18
N ILE A 102 3.65 -12.64 9.54
CA ILE A 102 2.71 -13.68 9.99
C ILE A 102 2.40 -14.65 8.86
N CYS A 103 2.06 -14.14 7.67
CA CYS A 103 1.77 -14.96 6.51
C CYS A 103 2.93 -15.87 6.13
N ALA A 104 4.16 -15.33 6.15
CA ALA A 104 5.37 -16.11 5.89
C ALA A 104 5.59 -17.18 6.97
N MET A 105 5.52 -16.81 8.25
CA MET A 105 5.71 -17.72 9.39
C MET A 105 4.73 -18.90 9.37
N LEU A 106 3.47 -18.65 9.02
CA LEU A 106 2.41 -19.66 9.01
C LEU A 106 2.23 -20.36 7.65
N SER A 107 3.00 -19.93 6.63
CA SER A 107 2.85 -20.31 5.22
C SER A 107 1.40 -20.18 4.73
N ILE A 108 0.92 -18.94 4.76
CA ILE A 108 -0.41 -18.50 4.37
C ILE A 108 -0.30 -17.55 3.19
N ILE A 109 -1.20 -17.71 2.22
CA ILE A 109 -1.34 -16.79 1.09
C ILE A 109 -2.47 -15.80 1.43
N ALA A 110 -2.10 -14.54 1.69
CA ALA A 110 -3.05 -13.47 1.98
C ALA A 110 -3.48 -12.70 0.72
N ASP A 111 -2.77 -12.84 -0.39
CA ASP A 111 -2.94 -11.99 -1.57
C ASP A 111 -3.38 -12.84 -2.78
N GLU A 112 -3.98 -12.27 -3.81
CA GLU A 112 -4.07 -12.94 -5.12
C GLU A 112 -2.71 -12.86 -5.81
N ASP A 113 -2.11 -14.02 -6.04
CA ASP A 113 -0.88 -14.19 -6.81
C ASP A 113 -1.19 -13.91 -8.29
N ASP A 114 -0.78 -12.74 -8.78
CA ASP A 114 -0.99 -12.27 -10.15
C ASP A 114 0.35 -12.04 -10.88
N ASP A 115 1.38 -12.84 -10.56
CA ASP A 115 2.68 -12.82 -11.25
C ASP A 115 2.67 -13.54 -12.62
N GLY A 116 1.49 -13.73 -13.21
CA GLY A 116 1.29 -14.52 -14.43
C GLY A 116 0.96 -13.75 -15.71
N ASN A 117 0.71 -12.43 -15.69
CA ASN A 117 0.14 -11.76 -16.88
C ASN A 117 0.86 -10.49 -17.39
N HIS A 118 2.13 -10.29 -17.03
CA HIS A 118 2.95 -9.20 -17.61
C HIS A 118 3.81 -9.61 -18.81
N SER A 119 3.56 -10.76 -19.44
CA SER A 119 4.19 -11.13 -20.72
C SER A 119 3.16 -11.30 -21.84
N SER A 120 3.33 -10.48 -22.89
CA SER A 120 2.64 -10.48 -24.19
C SER A 120 1.25 -9.81 -24.24
N SER A 121 1.29 -8.50 -24.46
CA SER A 121 0.23 -7.78 -25.14
C SER A 121 0.02 -8.34 -26.55
N THR A 122 -0.89 -9.30 -26.71
CA THR A 122 -1.56 -9.55 -28.00
C THR A 122 -3.00 -9.09 -27.88
N LYS A 123 -3.31 -8.01 -28.60
CA LYS A 123 -4.65 -7.46 -28.79
C LYS A 123 -5.57 -8.55 -29.36
N SER A 124 -6.72 -8.77 -28.73
CA SER A 124 -7.92 -9.14 -29.46
C SER A 124 -9.18 -8.66 -28.75
N THR A 125 -9.88 -7.80 -29.48
CA THR A 125 -11.20 -7.25 -29.21
C THR A 125 -12.28 -8.35 -29.25
N SER A 126 -13.16 -8.39 -28.27
CA SER A 126 -14.52 -8.91 -28.49
C SER A 126 -15.58 -8.21 -27.61
N ASN A 127 -16.53 -7.63 -28.32
CA ASN A 127 -17.78 -7.01 -27.87
C ASN A 127 -18.72 -8.04 -27.20
N LYS A 128 -19.43 -7.63 -26.13
CA LYS A 128 -20.91 -7.79 -25.93
C LYS A 128 -21.40 -7.21 -24.57
N PRO A 129 -22.71 -6.94 -24.37
CA PRO A 129 -23.24 -5.57 -24.37
C PRO A 129 -23.82 -5.07 -23.03
N GLN A 130 -23.97 -3.75 -22.97
CA GLN A 130 -24.64 -2.94 -21.95
C GLN A 130 -26.07 -3.39 -21.62
N LYS A 131 -26.46 -3.23 -20.33
CA LYS A 131 -27.84 -2.95 -19.94
C LYS A 131 -27.90 -1.60 -19.22
N LEU A 132 -28.83 -0.77 -19.72
CA LEU A 132 -29.10 0.64 -19.46
C LEU A 132 -29.50 0.89 -17.98
N VAL A 133 -28.81 1.82 -17.29
CA VAL A 133 -29.10 3.27 -17.13
C VAL A 133 -30.31 3.56 -16.24
N GLN A 134 -30.03 4.15 -15.07
CA GLN A 134 -30.85 5.23 -14.53
C GLN A 134 -29.99 6.49 -14.38
N ASN A 135 -30.26 7.42 -15.29
CA ASN A 135 -29.69 8.75 -15.37
C ASN A 135 -30.23 9.65 -14.25
N LYS A 136 -29.34 10.32 -13.53
CA LYS A 136 -29.53 11.73 -13.17
C LYS A 136 -28.48 12.53 -13.94
N VAL A 137 -28.97 13.50 -14.71
CA VAL A 137 -28.23 14.23 -15.73
C VAL A 137 -27.56 15.48 -15.15
N SER A 138 -26.29 15.63 -15.52
CA SER A 138 -25.48 16.85 -15.70
C SER A 138 -25.20 17.79 -14.54
N GLN A 139 -23.91 17.90 -14.20
CA GLN A 139 -23.11 19.10 -14.54
C GLN A 139 -21.71 18.68 -15.00
N ASN A 140 -21.21 19.33 -16.06
CA ASN A 140 -19.87 19.27 -16.67
C ASN A 140 -18.86 18.31 -16.01
N ALA A 141 -18.40 17.28 -16.74
CA ALA A 141 -17.47 16.26 -16.28
C ALA A 141 -16.08 16.83 -15.95
N ARG A 142 -15.97 17.61 -14.87
CA ARG A 142 -14.72 17.79 -14.14
C ARG A 142 -14.26 16.40 -13.75
N VAL A 143 -13.05 16.04 -14.18
CA VAL A 143 -12.38 14.82 -13.71
C VAL A 143 -12.44 14.87 -12.18
N SER A 144 -13.00 13.81 -11.59
CA SER A 144 -13.08 13.60 -10.15
C SER A 144 -11.73 13.93 -9.49
N GLN A 145 -11.69 14.77 -8.47
CA GLN A 145 -10.45 15.14 -7.77
C GLN A 145 -9.71 13.90 -7.24
N ASN A 146 -10.46 12.87 -6.80
CA ASN A 146 -9.90 11.56 -6.46
C ASN A 146 -9.14 10.91 -7.63
N GLU A 147 -9.69 11.01 -8.84
CA GLU A 147 -9.08 10.42 -10.03
C GLU A 147 -7.87 11.24 -10.50
N ARG A 148 -7.94 12.57 -10.40
CA ARG A 148 -6.81 13.47 -10.64
C ARG A 148 -5.65 13.16 -9.69
N VAL A 149 -5.90 13.13 -8.39
CA VAL A 149 -4.89 12.82 -7.38
C VAL A 149 -4.31 11.42 -7.58
N LYS A 150 -5.15 10.42 -7.88
CA LYS A 150 -4.69 9.05 -8.18
C LYS A 150 -3.71 9.00 -9.35
N LYS A 151 -4.01 9.69 -10.44
CA LYS A 151 -3.15 9.74 -11.64
C LYS A 151 -1.85 10.47 -11.38
N ILE A 152 -1.88 11.57 -10.61
CA ILE A 152 -0.68 12.31 -10.22
C ILE A 152 0.20 11.45 -9.29
N CYS A 153 -0.40 10.75 -8.33
CA CYS A 153 0.35 9.85 -7.45
C CYS A 153 1.08 8.78 -8.27
N ALA A 154 0.39 8.13 -9.22
CA ALA A 154 1.01 7.15 -10.10
C ALA A 154 2.13 7.73 -10.99
N LEU A 155 1.95 8.96 -11.49
CA LEU A 155 2.93 9.65 -12.33
C LEU A 155 4.27 9.93 -11.61
N LEU A 156 4.18 10.19 -10.30
CA LEU A 156 5.31 10.52 -9.43
C LEU A 156 5.78 9.32 -8.59
N ASP A 157 5.28 8.12 -8.88
CA ASP A 157 5.52 6.91 -8.07
C ASP A 157 5.23 7.13 -6.56
N TYR A 158 4.26 7.99 -6.26
CA TYR A 158 3.85 8.33 -4.91
C TYR A 158 2.81 7.31 -4.40
N PRO A 159 3.04 6.67 -3.24
CA PRO A 159 2.09 5.70 -2.71
C PRO A 159 0.73 6.31 -2.39
N LEU A 160 -0.35 5.76 -2.94
CA LEU A 160 -1.73 6.22 -2.75
C LEU A 160 -2.20 6.09 -1.30
N GLU A 161 -1.59 5.20 -0.51
CA GLU A 161 -1.88 5.11 0.91
C GLU A 161 -1.43 6.36 1.67
N LEU A 162 -0.36 7.04 1.24
CA LEU A 162 0.04 8.32 1.83
C LEU A 162 -0.96 9.43 1.50
N ALA A 163 -1.55 9.40 0.29
CA ALA A 163 -2.63 10.32 -0.07
C ALA A 163 -3.89 10.07 0.79
N ARG A 164 -4.19 8.82 1.13
CA ARG A 164 -5.29 8.46 2.05
C ARG A 164 -5.00 8.82 3.50
N GLN A 165 -3.75 8.66 3.95
CA GLN A 165 -3.33 9.11 5.26
C GLN A 165 -3.45 10.62 5.40
N TRP A 166 -3.03 11.36 4.37
CA TRP A 166 -3.19 12.82 4.34
C TRP A 166 -4.65 13.23 4.46
N LEU A 167 -5.57 12.54 3.76
CA LEU A 167 -7.01 12.76 3.93
C LEU A 167 -7.44 12.52 5.39
N HIS A 168 -7.09 11.37 5.97
CA HIS A 168 -7.47 11.03 7.34
C HIS A 168 -6.93 12.00 8.39
N GLN A 169 -5.69 12.46 8.25
CA GLN A 169 -5.04 13.39 9.18
C GLN A 169 -5.72 14.77 9.19
N ASN A 170 -6.31 15.15 8.06
CA ASN A 170 -7.05 16.39 7.92
C ASN A 170 -8.57 16.17 8.11
N ASN A 171 -8.98 15.04 8.69
CA ASN A 171 -10.37 14.64 8.91
C ASN A 171 -11.23 14.63 7.63
N PHE A 172 -10.62 14.25 6.51
CA PHE A 172 -11.28 14.12 5.22
C PHE A 172 -11.41 12.65 4.81
N THR A 173 -12.50 12.35 4.10
CA THR A 173 -12.77 10.98 3.63
C THR A 173 -12.33 10.75 2.19
N ASN A 174 -12.28 11.81 1.38
CA ASN A 174 -11.92 11.73 -0.04
C ASN A 174 -11.57 13.13 -0.59
N PHE A 175 -10.88 13.19 -1.72
CA PHE A 175 -10.48 14.46 -2.36
C PHE A 175 -11.64 15.15 -3.09
N ASN A 176 -12.73 14.44 -3.42
CA ASN A 176 -13.89 15.04 -4.10
C ASN A 176 -14.68 15.98 -3.18
N SER A 177 -14.57 15.83 -1.86
CA SER A 177 -15.21 16.71 -0.88
C SER A 177 -14.40 17.96 -0.53
N LEU A 178 -13.23 18.16 -1.16
CA LEU A 178 -12.31 19.25 -0.84
C LEU A 178 -12.38 20.36 -1.89
N SER A 179 -12.01 21.58 -1.48
CA SER A 179 -11.83 22.68 -2.42
C SER A 179 -10.62 22.42 -3.33
N ASP A 180 -10.68 22.95 -4.55
CA ASP A 180 -9.59 22.84 -5.52
C ASP A 180 -8.26 23.34 -4.93
N GLU A 181 -8.30 24.42 -4.13
CA GLU A 181 -7.12 24.98 -3.44
C GLU A 181 -6.46 24.00 -2.47
N VAL A 182 -7.26 23.26 -1.70
CA VAL A 182 -6.76 22.25 -0.74
C VAL A 182 -6.16 21.05 -1.48
N VAL A 183 -6.80 20.61 -2.56
CA VAL A 183 -6.26 19.51 -3.40
C VAL A 183 -4.99 19.94 -4.12
N ASP A 184 -4.94 21.17 -4.62
CA ASP A 184 -3.76 21.74 -5.28
C ASP A 184 -2.59 21.89 -4.30
N GLY A 185 -2.85 22.26 -3.04
CA GLY A 185 -1.85 22.26 -1.97
C GLY A 185 -1.27 20.87 -1.73
N PHE A 186 -2.13 19.84 -1.66
CA PHE A 186 -1.67 18.45 -1.57
C PHE A 186 -0.83 18.05 -2.79
N VAL A 187 -1.31 18.31 -4.01
CA VAL A 187 -0.58 18.01 -5.26
C VAL A 187 0.80 18.66 -5.28
N ARG A 188 0.92 19.92 -4.86
CA ARG A 188 2.21 20.61 -4.76
C ARG A 188 3.15 19.95 -3.77
N SER A 189 2.64 19.54 -2.60
CA SER A 189 3.44 18.86 -1.59
C SER A 189 4.06 17.56 -2.11
N ILE A 190 3.29 16.73 -2.83
CA ILE A 190 3.80 15.47 -3.39
C ILE A 190 4.74 15.68 -4.58
N CYS A 191 4.53 16.73 -5.39
CA CYS A 191 5.46 17.12 -6.45
C CYS A 191 6.81 17.53 -5.87
N TRP A 192 6.78 18.39 -4.84
CA TRP A 192 7.98 18.86 -4.15
C TRP A 192 8.72 17.70 -3.48
N GLN A 193 8.00 16.81 -2.79
CA GLN A 193 8.58 15.63 -2.16
C GLN A 193 9.25 14.71 -3.18
N TRP A 194 8.58 14.40 -4.29
CA TRP A 194 9.14 13.56 -5.34
C TRP A 194 10.44 14.13 -5.90
N ALA A 195 10.45 15.43 -6.22
CA ALA A 195 11.62 16.04 -6.83
C ALA A 195 12.79 16.18 -5.86
N SER A 196 12.52 16.49 -4.58
CA SER A 196 13.54 16.48 -3.52
C SER A 196 14.16 15.09 -3.34
N GLN A 197 13.36 14.02 -3.34
CA GLN A 197 13.85 12.65 -3.22
C GLN A 197 14.73 12.20 -4.40
N ASN A 198 14.52 12.77 -5.58
CA ASN A 198 15.31 12.47 -6.78
C ASN A 198 16.46 13.47 -7.02
N GLY A 199 16.70 14.39 -6.08
CA GLY A 199 17.82 15.34 -6.15
C GLY A 199 17.65 16.46 -7.18
N TYR A 200 16.42 16.77 -7.59
CA TYR A 200 16.16 17.85 -8.55
C TYR A 200 16.06 19.23 -7.86
N PRO A 201 16.51 20.32 -8.51
CA PRO A 201 16.60 21.65 -7.89
C PRO A 201 15.24 22.39 -7.90
N VAL A 202 14.29 21.93 -7.08
CA VAL A 202 12.91 22.48 -7.04
C VAL A 202 12.85 23.92 -6.56
N GLU A 203 13.78 24.35 -5.71
CA GLU A 203 13.82 25.74 -5.19
C GLU A 203 14.16 26.76 -6.28
N GLU A 204 14.96 26.34 -7.27
CA GLU A 204 15.36 27.18 -8.40
C GLU A 204 14.35 27.08 -9.56
N PHE A 205 13.79 25.89 -9.79
CA PHE A 205 12.87 25.63 -10.89
C PHE A 205 11.41 26.01 -10.58
N GLY A 206 11.02 26.01 -9.30
CA GLY A 206 9.66 26.29 -8.85
C GLY A 206 8.74 25.05 -8.83
N CYS A 207 7.51 25.26 -8.35
CA CYS A 207 6.51 24.21 -8.19
C CYS A 207 5.39 24.31 -9.24
N VAL A 208 4.60 23.23 -9.36
CA VAL A 208 3.46 23.16 -10.27
C VAL A 208 2.39 24.23 -9.97
N ALA A 209 1.78 24.78 -11.03
CA ALA A 209 0.77 25.83 -10.94
C ALA A 209 -0.54 25.35 -10.28
N ASN A 210 -1.32 26.30 -9.74
CA ASN A 210 -2.66 26.01 -9.24
C ASN A 210 -3.58 25.54 -10.38
N GLY A 211 -4.46 24.60 -10.09
CA GLY A 211 -5.36 23.98 -11.06
C GLY A 211 -4.68 23.02 -12.03
N SER A 212 -3.38 22.74 -11.89
CA SER A 212 -2.69 21.82 -12.78
C SER A 212 -3.23 20.40 -12.68
N GLY A 213 -3.88 19.94 -13.75
CA GLY A 213 -4.26 18.54 -13.91
C GLY A 213 -3.04 17.62 -14.10
N VAL A 214 -3.32 16.35 -14.39
CA VAL A 214 -2.29 15.32 -14.59
C VAL A 214 -1.24 15.72 -15.63
N GLU A 215 -1.68 16.24 -16.77
CA GLU A 215 -0.77 16.69 -17.84
C GLU A 215 0.11 17.87 -17.42
N GLY A 216 -0.42 18.78 -16.59
CA GLY A 216 0.35 19.90 -16.05
C GLY A 216 1.47 19.44 -15.13
N VAL A 217 1.20 18.45 -14.27
CA VAL A 217 2.22 17.86 -13.39
C VAL A 217 3.24 17.06 -14.21
N LYS A 218 2.81 16.31 -15.22
CA LYS A 218 3.72 15.57 -16.12
C LYS A 218 4.67 16.51 -16.84
N ARG A 219 4.14 17.58 -17.41
CA ARG A 219 4.95 18.59 -18.08
C ARG A 219 5.97 19.22 -17.13
N TRP A 220 5.53 19.64 -15.95
CA TRP A 220 6.43 20.18 -14.92
C TRP A 220 7.54 19.20 -14.54
N ARG A 221 7.21 17.92 -14.34
CA ARG A 221 8.16 16.85 -14.02
C ARG A 221 9.20 16.68 -15.13
N ASP A 222 8.75 16.61 -16.38
CA ASP A 222 9.61 16.37 -17.54
C ASP A 222 10.54 17.57 -17.78
N GLU A 223 10.02 18.81 -17.66
CA GLU A 223 10.80 20.05 -17.77
C GLU A 223 11.85 20.15 -16.64
N LEU A 224 11.51 19.74 -15.41
CA LEU A 224 12.46 19.73 -14.28
C LEU A 224 13.60 18.73 -14.49
N ILE A 225 13.31 17.54 -15.03
CA ILE A 225 14.32 16.54 -15.38
C ILE A 225 15.26 17.10 -16.46
N GLU A 226 14.70 17.70 -17.51
CA GLU A 226 15.47 18.29 -18.60
C GLU A 226 16.37 19.44 -18.13
N PHE A 227 15.84 20.33 -17.29
CA PHE A 227 16.60 21.43 -16.67
C PHE A 227 17.78 20.89 -15.85
N SER A 228 17.56 19.84 -15.06
CA SER A 228 18.62 19.22 -14.26
C SER A 228 19.73 18.60 -15.11
N LEU A 229 19.42 18.09 -16.31
CA LEU A 229 20.42 17.52 -17.22
C LEU A 229 21.29 18.61 -17.87
N GLN A 230 20.72 19.78 -18.14
CA GLN A 230 21.44 20.91 -18.73
C GLN A 230 22.39 21.61 -17.74
N GLN A 231 22.11 21.53 -16.43
CA GLN A 231 22.97 22.09 -15.36
C GLN A 231 24.21 21.24 -15.05
N VAL A 232 24.20 19.95 -15.43
CA VAL A 232 25.29 18.99 -15.19
C VAL A 232 26.25 18.88 -16.39
N SER A 233 25.94 19.56 -17.50
CA SER A 233 26.74 19.62 -18.74
C SER A 233 27.62 20.86 -18.78
#